data_AF-A0A1G8LVQ1-F1
#
_entry.id   AF-A0A1G8LVQ1-F1
#
_cell.length_a   1.000
_cell.length_b   1.000
_cell.length_c   1.000
_cell.angle_alpha   90.00
_cell.angle_beta   90.00
_cell.angle_gamma   90.00
#
_symmetry.space_group_name_H-M   'P 1'
#
loop_
_entity.id
_entity.type
_entity.pdbx_description
1 polymer ?
#
loop_
_entity_poly.entity_id
_entity_poly.type
_entity_poly.pdbx_seq_one_letter_code
_entity_poly.pdbx_strand_id
1 'polypeptide(L)'
;MNTKPTNEFDNFIDTFVDELIATPDDQILEGLDPAAVQAKGLGLLQAAKTNASRSRLAAAKAGYAALKSKPAMAPQNVSAEEARRFLAQAANDSRFTLAARNLGELSDDEAIALYTKLKSIESSRDGDDK
;
A
#
# COMPACT_ATOMS: atom_id res chain seq x y z
N MET A 1 14.79 28.63 46.78
CA MET A 1 14.85 28.72 45.30
C MET A 1 15.88 27.70 44.84
N ASN A 2 15.45 26.55 44.32
CA ASN A 2 16.36 25.51 43.83
C ASN A 2 16.80 25.88 42.41
N THR A 3 18.00 26.45 42.26
CA THR A 3 18.67 26.55 40.97
C THR A 3 19.30 25.19 40.68
N LYS A 4 18.67 24.42 39.79
CA LYS A 4 19.25 23.19 39.25
C LYS A 4 20.61 23.56 38.62
N PRO A 5 21.71 22.84 38.89
CA PRO A 5 22.98 23.09 38.20
C PRO A 5 22.75 22.75 36.73
N THR A 6 22.67 23.76 35.88
CA THR A 6 22.59 23.56 34.44
C THR A 6 23.93 22.98 34.01
N ASN A 7 23.90 21.78 33.44
CA ASN A 7 25.09 21.10 32.94
C ASN A 7 25.75 21.99 31.89
N GLU A 8 26.98 22.46 32.14
CA GLU A 8 27.70 23.39 31.27
C GLU A 8 27.85 22.84 29.84
N PHE A 9 27.88 21.51 29.70
CA PHE A 9 27.86 20.83 28.42
C PHE A 9 26.54 21.04 27.67
N ASP A 10 25.40 20.91 28.35
CA ASP A 10 24.08 21.10 27.73
C ASP A 10 23.92 22.56 27.28
N ASN A 11 24.37 23.52 28.09
CA ASN A 11 24.39 24.93 27.71
C ASN A 11 25.29 25.20 26.48
N PHE A 12 26.44 24.54 26.40
CA PHE A 12 27.33 24.67 25.25
C PHE A 12 26.68 24.12 23.99
N ILE A 13 26.03 22.95 24.07
CA ILE A 13 25.33 22.35 22.93
C ILE A 13 24.17 23.25 22.48
N ASP A 14 23.36 23.75 23.41
CA ASP A 14 22.25 24.64 23.09
C ASP A 14 22.75 25.94 22.43
N THR A 15 23.80 26.54 22.99
CA THR A 15 24.40 27.76 22.43
C THR A 15 25.00 27.52 21.03
N PHE A 16 25.66 26.38 20.82
CA PHE A 16 26.24 26.02 19.54
C PHE A 16 25.16 25.75 18.48
N VAL A 17 24.06 25.10 18.86
CA VAL A 17 22.91 24.89 17.97
C VAL A 17 22.26 26.23 17.60
N ASP A 18 22.07 27.12 18.57
CA ASP A 18 21.53 28.46 18.33
C ASP A 18 22.42 29.28 17.39
N GLU A 19 23.74 29.20 17.55
CA GLU A 19 24.71 29.83 16.65
C GLU A 19 24.61 29.26 15.22
N LEU A 20 24.50 27.94 15.10
CA LEU A 20 24.39 27.28 13.79
C LEU A 20 23.08 27.66 13.08
N ILE A 21 21.98 27.76 13.81
CA ILE A 21 20.67 28.20 13.28
C ILE A 21 20.72 29.69 12.88
N ALA A 22 21.43 30.52 13.66
CA ALA A 22 21.57 31.94 13.39
C ALA A 22 22.59 32.27 12.28
N THR A 23 23.40 31.28 11.87
CA THR A 23 24.40 31.46 10.82
C THR A 23 23.69 31.72 9.48
N PRO A 24 23.94 32.85 8.81
CA PRO A 24 23.29 33.15 7.55
C PRO A 24 23.76 32.23 6.42
N ASP A 25 22.85 31.96 5.49
CA ASP A 25 23.06 31.00 4.39
C ASP A 25 24.31 31.32 3.54
N ASP A 26 24.71 32.59 3.41
CA ASP A 26 25.88 33.01 2.65
C ASP A 26 27.20 32.49 3.23
N GLN A 27 27.29 32.36 4.56
CA GLN A 27 28.44 31.75 5.25
C GLN A 27 28.46 30.23 5.12
N ILE A 28 27.29 29.58 5.05
CA ILE A 28 27.17 28.12 4.88
C ILE A 28 27.42 27.72 3.42
N LEU A 29 26.93 28.53 2.49
CA LEU A 29 26.92 28.23 1.07
C LEU A 29 28.17 28.75 0.34
N GLU A 30 29.15 29.29 1.07
CA GLU A 30 30.45 29.76 0.54
C GLU A 30 30.30 30.71 -0.68
N GLY A 31 29.29 31.58 -0.64
CA GLY A 31 28.98 32.52 -1.72
C GLY A 31 28.14 31.97 -2.88
N LEU A 32 27.61 30.73 -2.78
CA LEU A 32 26.58 30.24 -3.69
C LEU A 32 25.23 30.92 -3.41
N ASP A 33 24.45 31.17 -4.47
CA ASP A 33 23.09 31.70 -4.36
C ASP A 33 22.16 30.68 -3.65
N PRO A 34 21.59 31.01 -2.48
CA PRO A 34 20.67 30.12 -1.77
C PRO A 34 19.47 29.70 -2.61
N ALA A 35 18.94 30.61 -3.43
CA ALA A 35 17.78 30.33 -4.27
C ALA A 35 18.11 29.28 -5.35
N ALA A 36 19.29 29.37 -5.97
CA ALA A 36 19.76 28.40 -6.95
C ALA A 36 19.98 27.01 -6.34
N VAL A 37 20.58 26.93 -5.15
CA VAL A 37 20.81 25.66 -4.43
C VAL A 37 19.47 25.01 -4.06
N GLN A 38 18.53 25.79 -3.52
CA GLN A 38 17.20 25.31 -3.19
C GLN A 38 16.44 24.81 -4.43
N ALA A 39 16.45 25.58 -5.53
CA ALA A 39 15.79 25.20 -6.77
C ALA A 39 16.34 23.88 -7.35
N LYS A 40 17.67 23.70 -7.28
CA LYS A 40 18.33 22.44 -7.68
C LYS A 40 17.87 21.27 -6.82
N GLY A 41 17.82 21.45 -5.49
CA GLY A 41 17.35 20.43 -4.56
C GLY A 41 15.90 20.01 -4.83
N LEU A 42 15.00 20.98 -5.02
CA LEU A 42 13.60 20.73 -5.36
C LEU A 42 13.45 20.02 -6.72
N GLY A 43 14.27 20.39 -7.71
CA GLY A 43 14.30 19.73 -9.01
C GLY A 43 14.66 18.24 -8.91
N LEU A 44 15.69 17.92 -8.12
CA LEU A 44 16.09 16.53 -7.87
C LEU A 44 14.99 15.73 -7.17
N LEU A 45 14.36 16.31 -6.15
CA LEU A 45 13.26 15.68 -5.42
C LEU A 45 12.08 15.38 -6.35
N GLN A 46 11.68 16.36 -7.18
CA GLN A 46 10.56 16.21 -8.10
C GLN A 46 10.84 15.15 -9.18
N ALA A 47 12.07 15.09 -9.69
CA ALA A 47 12.50 14.06 -10.62
C ALA A 47 12.45 12.66 -9.99
N ALA A 48 12.96 12.52 -8.76
CA ALA A 48 12.91 11.27 -8.01
C ALA A 48 11.46 10.81 -7.75
N LYS A 49 10.58 11.72 -7.33
CA LYS A 49 9.15 11.45 -7.13
C LYS A 49 8.47 10.95 -8.40
N THR A 50 8.78 11.58 -9.54
CA THR A 50 8.24 11.21 -10.85
C THR A 50 8.75 9.85 -11.33
N ASN A 51 10.00 9.51 -11.02
CA ASN A 51 10.55 8.18 -11.34
C ASN A 51 9.92 7.09 -10.47
N ALA A 52 9.77 7.34 -9.16
CA ALA A 52 9.13 6.41 -8.25
C ALA A 52 7.66 6.15 -8.62
N SER A 53 6.91 7.19 -9.00
CA SER A 53 5.52 7.04 -9.44
C SER A 53 5.41 6.23 -10.73
N ARG A 54 6.28 6.51 -11.72
CA ARG A 54 6.36 5.73 -12.97
C ARG A 54 6.67 4.26 -12.71
N SER A 55 7.64 3.97 -11.84
CA SER A 55 8.01 2.60 -11.47
C SER A 55 6.84 1.85 -10.80
N ARG A 56 6.16 2.47 -9.83
CA ARG A 56 4.98 1.89 -9.17
C ARG A 56 3.86 1.59 -10.16
N LEU A 57 3.58 2.52 -11.08
CA LEU A 57 2.55 2.35 -12.09
C LEU A 57 2.90 1.23 -13.08
N ALA A 58 4.17 1.12 -13.49
CA ALA A 58 4.63 0.03 -14.34
C ALA A 58 4.48 -1.34 -13.65
N ALA A 59 4.88 -1.44 -12.38
CA ALA A 59 4.71 -2.64 -11.58
C ALA A 59 3.23 -3.04 -11.43
N ALA A 60 2.34 -2.08 -11.15
CA ALA A 60 0.91 -2.32 -11.06
C ALA A 60 0.31 -2.81 -12.39
N LYS A 61 0.71 -2.21 -13.52
CA LYS A 61 0.29 -2.66 -14.86
C LYS A 61 0.76 -4.08 -15.15
N ALA A 62 2.00 -4.41 -14.81
CA ALA A 62 2.55 -5.75 -14.99
C ALA A 62 1.79 -6.78 -14.12
N GLY A 63 1.52 -6.47 -12.86
CA GLY A 63 0.73 -7.32 -11.97
C GLY A 63 -0.70 -7.55 -12.48
N TYR A 64 -1.36 -6.50 -12.98
CA TYR A 64 -2.69 -6.63 -13.57
C TYR A 64 -2.69 -7.47 -14.84
N ALA A 65 -1.71 -7.27 -15.73
CA ALA A 65 -1.55 -8.07 -16.93
C ALA A 65 -1.32 -9.56 -16.59
N ALA A 66 -0.48 -9.84 -15.59
CA ALA A 66 -0.24 -11.19 -15.09
C ALA A 66 -1.54 -11.84 -14.56
N LEU A 67 -2.33 -11.11 -13.77
CA LEU A 67 -3.62 -11.58 -13.27
C LEU A 67 -4.59 -11.90 -14.41
N LYS A 68 -4.65 -11.04 -15.45
CA LYS A 68 -5.51 -11.25 -16.62
C LYS A 68 -5.06 -12.46 -17.45
N SER A 69 -3.75 -12.72 -17.52
CA SER A 69 -3.21 -13.88 -18.23
C SER A 69 -3.33 -15.20 -17.47
N LYS A 70 -3.70 -15.17 -16.18
CA LYS A 70 -3.90 -16.39 -15.39
C LYS A 70 -5.11 -17.13 -15.98
N PRO A 71 -4.93 -18.37 -16.50
CA PRO A 71 -6.03 -19.12 -17.05
C PRO A 71 -7.09 -19.31 -15.97
N ALA A 72 -8.35 -19.04 -16.31
CA ALA A 72 -9.47 -19.30 -15.43
C ALA A 72 -9.43 -20.78 -15.03
N MET A 73 -9.57 -21.04 -13.73
CA MET A 73 -9.64 -22.41 -13.21
C MET A 73 -10.73 -23.14 -14.00
N ALA A 74 -10.41 -24.32 -14.52
CA ALA A 74 -11.34 -25.09 -15.35
C ALA A 74 -12.70 -25.17 -14.64
N PRO A 75 -13.82 -24.92 -15.35
CA PRO A 75 -15.13 -24.97 -14.72
C PRO A 75 -15.29 -26.35 -14.09
N GLN A 76 -15.36 -26.39 -12.77
CA GLN A 76 -15.79 -27.60 -12.09
C GLN A 76 -17.25 -27.81 -12.51
N ASN A 77 -17.59 -28.99 -13.01
CA ASN A 77 -18.97 -29.39 -13.28
C ASN A 77 -19.71 -29.49 -11.95
N VAL A 78 -20.14 -28.35 -11.42
CA VAL A 78 -20.89 -28.24 -10.17
C VAL A 78 -22.31 -27.88 -10.53
N SER A 79 -23.25 -28.62 -9.95
CA SER A 79 -24.66 -28.32 -10.14
C SER A 79 -25.03 -27.00 -9.47
N ALA A 80 -26.02 -26.28 -10.01
CA ALA A 80 -26.50 -25.04 -9.40
C ALA A 80 -26.98 -25.24 -7.95
N GLU A 81 -27.50 -26.43 -7.61
CA GLU A 81 -27.90 -26.79 -6.26
C GLU A 81 -26.71 -26.88 -5.29
N GLU A 82 -25.63 -27.55 -5.69
CA GLU A 82 -24.41 -27.65 -4.89
C GLU A 82 -23.76 -26.28 -4.69
N ALA A 83 -23.71 -25.47 -5.74
CA ALA A 83 -23.22 -24.09 -5.67
C ALA A 83 -24.02 -23.26 -4.66
N ARG A 84 -25.36 -23.33 -4.70
CA ARG A 84 -26.24 -22.65 -3.74
C ARG A 84 -26.04 -23.12 -2.31
N ARG A 85 -25.93 -24.44 -2.08
CA ARG A 85 -25.68 -25.00 -0.74
C ARG A 85 -24.36 -24.51 -0.17
N PHE A 86 -23.30 -24.50 -0.98
CA PHE A 86 -22.00 -23.99 -0.57
C PHE A 86 -22.05 -22.50 -0.23
N LEU A 87 -22.70 -21.68 -1.07
CA LEU A 87 -22.85 -20.25 -0.81
C LEU A 87 -23.66 -19.96 0.46
N ALA A 88 -24.70 -20.74 0.75
CA ALA A 88 -25.48 -20.62 1.97
C ALA A 88 -24.65 -20.97 3.23
N GLN A 89 -23.74 -21.93 3.12
CA GLN A 89 -22.82 -22.29 4.20
C GLN A 89 -21.72 -21.23 4.38
N ALA A 90 -21.14 -20.76 3.28
CA ALA A 90 -20.11 -19.72 3.26
C ALA A 90 -20.63 -18.36 3.74
N ALA A 91 -21.92 -18.05 3.54
CA ALA A 91 -22.55 -16.82 4.03
C ALA A 91 -22.51 -16.69 5.57
N ASN A 92 -22.41 -17.82 6.28
CA ASN A 92 -22.30 -17.88 7.73
C ASN A 92 -20.87 -18.13 8.22
N ASP A 93 -19.89 -18.17 7.31
CA ASP A 93 -18.48 -18.42 7.63
C ASP A 93 -17.69 -17.11 7.74
N SER A 94 -17.07 -16.88 8.88
CA SER A 94 -16.20 -15.72 9.15
C SER A 94 -15.01 -15.56 8.20
N ARG A 95 -14.63 -16.63 7.47
CA ARG A 95 -13.54 -16.61 6.48
C ARG A 95 -13.92 -15.85 5.21
N PHE A 96 -15.21 -15.67 4.93
CA PHE A 96 -15.69 -15.03 3.71
C PHE A 96 -16.55 -13.81 4.04
N THR A 97 -16.14 -12.65 3.55
CA THR A 97 -17.00 -11.45 3.58
C THR A 97 -17.90 -11.46 2.36
N LEU A 98 -18.94 -12.28 2.39
CA LEU A 98 -20.02 -12.23 1.41
C LEU A 98 -20.91 -11.04 1.78
N ALA A 99 -20.89 -9.99 0.96
CA ALA A 99 -21.81 -8.86 1.08
C ALA A 99 -23.24 -9.36 0.78
N ALA A 100 -23.87 -9.95 1.79
CA ALA A 100 -25.17 -10.59 1.65
C ALA A 100 -26.27 -9.54 1.58
N ARG A 101 -27.09 -9.67 0.54
CA ARG A 101 -28.56 -9.63 0.60
C ARG A 101 -29.04 -10.18 -0.75
N ASN A 102 -29.81 -11.26 -0.73
CA ASN A 102 -30.40 -11.95 -1.89
C ASN A 102 -29.55 -13.01 -2.61
N LEU A 103 -28.80 -13.84 -1.87
CA LEU A 103 -28.35 -15.14 -2.40
C LEU A 103 -29.51 -16.06 -2.86
N GLY A 104 -30.74 -15.77 -2.41
CA GLY A 104 -31.96 -16.47 -2.84
C GLY A 104 -32.52 -16.03 -4.20
N GLU A 105 -32.03 -14.93 -4.79
CA GLU A 105 -32.46 -14.43 -6.11
C GLU A 105 -31.44 -14.71 -7.23
N LEU A 106 -30.35 -15.42 -6.92
CA LEU A 106 -29.33 -15.77 -7.90
C LEU A 106 -29.87 -16.78 -8.92
N SER A 107 -29.66 -16.49 -10.21
CA SER A 107 -29.83 -17.47 -11.28
C SER A 107 -28.83 -18.62 -11.14
N ASP A 108 -29.13 -19.76 -11.76
CA ASP A 108 -28.26 -20.95 -11.74
C ASP A 108 -26.82 -20.63 -12.19
N ASP A 109 -26.68 -19.85 -13.26
CA ASP A 109 -25.38 -19.45 -13.81
C ASP A 109 -24.61 -18.52 -12.85
N GLU A 110 -25.30 -17.57 -12.21
CA GLU A 110 -24.68 -16.67 -11.25
C GLU A 110 -24.22 -17.40 -9.98
N ALA A 111 -25.00 -18.39 -9.51
CA ALA A 111 -24.63 -19.21 -8.38
C ALA A 111 -23.35 -20.01 -8.67
N ILE A 112 -23.24 -20.62 -9.86
CA ILE A 112 -22.04 -21.36 -10.29
C ILE A 112 -20.83 -20.43 -10.45
N ALA A 113 -21.04 -19.24 -11.02
CA ALA A 113 -19.97 -18.24 -11.18
C ALA A 113 -19.42 -17.75 -9.82
N LEU A 114 -20.30 -17.44 -8.87
CA LEU A 114 -19.93 -17.04 -7.52
C LEU A 114 -19.22 -18.16 -6.76
N TYR A 115 -19.72 -19.39 -6.84
CA TYR A 115 -19.07 -20.57 -6.28
C TYR A 115 -17.63 -20.72 -6.80
N THR A 116 -17.45 -20.66 -8.12
CA THR A 116 -16.15 -20.82 -8.77
C THR A 116 -15.18 -19.73 -8.31
N LYS A 117 -15.65 -18.48 -8.19
CA LYS A 117 -14.87 -17.36 -7.68
C LYS A 117 -14.45 -17.57 -6.23
N LEU A 118 -15.37 -17.96 -5.34
CA LEU A 118 -15.05 -18.25 -3.94
C LEU A 118 -14.00 -19.35 -3.81
N LYS A 119 -14.15 -20.43 -4.57
CA LYS A 119 -13.19 -21.54 -4.59
C LYS A 119 -11.81 -21.10 -5.08
N SER A 120 -11.73 -20.25 -6.11
CA SER A 120 -10.43 -19.73 -6.57
C SER A 120 -9.72 -18.85 -5.52
N ILE A 121 -10.48 -18.15 -4.66
CA ILE A 121 -9.93 -17.34 -3.56
C ILE A 121 -9.41 -18.27 -2.46
N GLU A 122 -10.17 -19.31 -2.10
CA GLU A 122 -9.75 -20.33 -1.13
C GLU A 122 -8.44 -21.00 -1.57
N SER A 123 -8.35 -21.45 -2.82
CA SER A 123 -7.14 -22.07 -3.38
C SER A 123 -5.94 -21.12 -3.47
N SER A 124 -6.17 -19.82 -3.68
CA SER A 124 -5.08 -18.84 -3.73
C SER A 124 -4.55 -18.50 -2.34
N ARG A 125 -5.41 -18.53 -1.30
CA ARG A 125 -5.03 -18.26 0.08
C ARG A 125 -4.23 -19.41 0.70
N ASP A 126 -4.56 -20.66 0.38
CA ASP A 126 -3.77 -21.84 0.79
C ASP A 126 -2.40 -21.94 0.09
N GLY A 127 -2.21 -21.24 -1.03
CA GLY A 127 -0.97 -21.23 -1.80
C GLY A 127 0.08 -20.21 -1.34
N ASP A 128 -0.33 -19.17 -0.60
CA ASP A 128 0.56 -18.10 -0.11
C ASP A 128 1.22 -18.45 1.25
N ASP A 129 0.81 -19.56 1.90
CA ASP A 129 1.35 -20.04 3.19
C ASP A 129 2.48 -21.09 3.04
N LYS A 130 3.15 -21.15 1.87
CA LYS A 130 4.27 -22.09 1.61
C LYS A 130 5.54 -21.42 1.09
#